data_AF-A0A7X7UPL5-F1
#
_entry.id   AF-A0A7X7UPL5-F1
#
_cell.length_a   1.000
_cell.length_b   1.000
_cell.length_c   1.000
_cell.angle_alpha   90.00
_cell.angle_beta   90.00
_cell.angle_gamma   90.00
#
_symmetry.space_group_name_H-M   'P 1'
#
loop_
_entity.id
_entity.type
_entity.pdbx_description
1 polymer ?
#
loop_
_entity_poly.entity_id
_entity_poly.type
_entity_poly.pdbx_seq_one_letter_code
_entity_poly.pdbx_strand_id
1 'polypeptide(L)'
;MAYSVLVLGEPEDLSLKSYSLKFAQGGEDHGDYDLAIDLRLGKIYFPATGTSIENPGIGLKQAVEEGIRTLSSEEYDPQLAMEMLAGSPELFRNAQRLYASEYGDLSERFEELFSRREFSEMRALAHKVKGYALYAGGKLLQKVAGILETELKENKHGHYRHFLRLHERLLAHCQVENVQEN
;
A
#
# COMPACT_ATOMS: atom_id res chain seq x y z
N MET A 1 0.13 -6.60 -8.11
CA MET A 1 1.47 -6.05 -7.82
C MET A 1 2.10 -6.86 -6.69
N ALA A 2 3.40 -7.20 -6.76
CA ALA A 2 4.09 -7.95 -5.70
C ALA A 2 4.27 -7.08 -4.43
N TYR A 3 4.24 -7.69 -3.25
CA TYR A 3 4.55 -6.98 -1.99
C TYR A 3 6.06 -6.71 -1.89
N SER A 4 6.43 -5.53 -1.41
CA SER A 4 7.82 -5.14 -1.16
C SER A 4 8.18 -5.38 0.31
N VAL A 5 9.14 -6.25 0.57
CA VAL A 5 9.51 -6.68 1.92
C VAL A 5 10.99 -6.41 2.18
N LEU A 6 11.27 -5.62 3.21
CA LEU A 6 12.60 -5.43 3.76
C LEU A 6 12.87 -6.48 4.84
N VAL A 7 13.99 -7.17 4.77
CA VAL A 7 14.44 -8.12 5.79
C VAL A 7 15.70 -7.57 6.45
N LEU A 8 15.63 -7.32 7.76
CA LEU A 8 16.75 -6.93 8.59
C LEU A 8 17.33 -8.17 9.26
N GLY A 9 18.51 -8.58 8.82
CA GLY A 9 19.16 -9.80 9.29
C GLY A 9 20.09 -10.40 8.25
N GLU A 10 20.61 -11.59 8.53
CA GLU A 10 21.45 -12.31 7.58
C GLU A 10 20.63 -12.75 6.35
N PRO A 11 21.20 -12.64 5.14
CA PRO A 11 20.55 -13.13 3.94
C PRO A 11 20.28 -14.64 4.02
N GLU A 12 19.05 -15.03 3.75
CA GLU A 12 18.66 -16.43 3.56
C GLU A 12 18.30 -16.66 2.09
N ASP A 13 18.65 -17.83 1.54
CA ASP A 13 18.33 -18.18 0.16
C ASP A 13 16.84 -18.54 0.05
N LEU A 14 16.03 -17.52 -0.22
CA LEU A 14 14.58 -17.60 -0.30
C LEU A 14 14.08 -17.00 -1.62
N SER A 15 13.74 -17.88 -2.54
CA SER A 15 12.98 -17.55 -3.76
C SER A 15 11.49 -17.72 -3.47
N LEU A 16 10.76 -16.62 -3.41
CA LEU A 16 9.31 -16.63 -3.22
C LEU A 16 8.64 -15.77 -4.29
N LYS A 17 7.74 -16.38 -5.08
CA LYS A 17 7.21 -15.80 -6.33
C LYS A 17 6.28 -14.59 -6.12
N SER A 18 5.79 -14.35 -4.90
CA SER A 18 4.69 -13.41 -4.64
C SER A 18 5.15 -12.06 -4.06
N TYR A 19 6.44 -11.87 -3.81
CA TYR A 19 6.99 -10.67 -3.15
C TYR A 19 8.44 -10.42 -3.54
N SER A 20 8.84 -9.16 -3.54
CA SER A 20 10.23 -8.74 -3.71
C SER A 20 10.91 -8.60 -2.35
N LEU A 21 11.97 -9.36 -2.12
CA LEU A 21 12.76 -9.32 -0.88
C LEU A 21 14.00 -8.46 -1.09
N LYS A 22 14.28 -7.59 -0.11
CA LYS A 22 15.56 -6.90 0.02
C LYS A 22 16.12 -7.19 1.41
N PHE A 23 17.40 -7.54 1.48
CA PHE A 23 18.10 -7.76 2.74
C PHE A 23 18.94 -6.54 3.11
N ALA A 24 18.93 -6.16 4.38
CA ALA A 24 19.76 -5.10 4.93
C ALA A 24 20.25 -5.43 6.33
N GLN A 25 21.39 -4.85 6.72
CA GLN A 25 21.99 -5.07 8.05
C GLN A 25 21.40 -4.13 9.14
N GLY A 26 20.66 -3.08 8.74
CA GLY A 26 20.01 -2.10 9.61
C GLY A 26 20.17 -0.65 9.11
N GLY A 27 19.41 0.27 9.70
CA GLY A 27 19.53 1.72 9.44
C GLY A 27 18.88 2.22 8.15
N GLU A 28 18.17 1.37 7.41
CA GLU A 28 17.39 1.79 6.25
C GLU A 28 16.06 2.43 6.68
N ASP A 29 15.56 3.37 5.89
CA ASP A 29 14.19 3.86 6.06
C ASP A 29 13.22 2.78 5.55
N HIS A 30 12.29 2.38 6.41
CA HIS A 30 11.32 1.34 6.10
C HIS A 30 10.08 1.89 5.38
N GLY A 31 9.88 3.22 5.34
CA GLY A 31 8.65 3.85 4.83
C GLY A 31 8.27 3.45 3.41
N ASP A 32 9.27 3.12 2.59
CA ASP A 32 9.10 2.78 1.19
C ASP A 32 8.75 1.30 0.94
N TYR A 33 8.73 0.47 1.99
CA TYR A 33 8.39 -0.96 1.94
C TYR A 33 6.98 -1.22 2.48
N ASP A 34 6.35 -2.28 1.99
CA ASP A 34 5.05 -2.72 2.48
C ASP A 34 5.19 -3.37 3.87
N LEU A 35 6.29 -4.10 4.08
CA LEU A 35 6.64 -4.78 5.32
C LEU A 35 8.14 -4.66 5.60
N ALA A 36 8.51 -4.62 6.88
CA ALA A 36 9.89 -4.81 7.31
C ALA A 36 9.95 -5.92 8.38
N ILE A 37 10.84 -6.89 8.23
CA ILE A 37 10.97 -8.03 9.15
C ILE A 37 12.34 -7.94 9.81
N ASP A 38 12.40 -7.78 11.12
CA ASP A 38 13.66 -7.88 11.87
C ASP A 38 13.78 -9.28 12.48
N LEU A 39 14.66 -10.08 11.88
CA LEU A 39 14.91 -11.46 12.31
C LEU A 39 15.63 -11.53 13.66
N ARG A 40 16.40 -10.49 14.02
CA ARG A 40 17.15 -10.44 15.29
C ARG A 40 16.22 -10.14 16.45
N LEU A 41 15.24 -9.26 16.22
CA LEU A 41 14.25 -8.87 17.22
C LEU A 41 13.02 -9.78 17.22
N GLY A 42 12.86 -10.63 16.20
CA GLY A 42 11.65 -11.44 16.01
C GLY A 42 10.42 -10.56 15.84
N LYS A 43 10.49 -9.55 14.96
CA LYS A 43 9.39 -8.59 14.75
C LYS A 43 9.05 -8.39 13.29
N ILE A 44 7.76 -8.29 13.01
CA ILE A 44 7.25 -7.84 11.71
C ILE A 44 6.69 -6.43 11.93
N TYR A 45 7.24 -5.48 11.20
CA TYR A 45 6.86 -4.07 11.19
C TYR A 45 6.04 -3.75 9.95
N PHE A 46 5.02 -2.93 10.14
CA PHE A 46 4.15 -2.40 9.11
C PHE A 46 4.43 -0.89 8.98
N PRO A 47 5.33 -0.47 8.06
CA PRO A 47 5.83 0.91 8.03
C PRO A 47 4.70 1.95 7.93
N ALA A 48 3.70 1.69 7.08
CA ALA A 48 2.56 2.59 6.86
C ALA A 48 1.69 2.81 8.11
N THR A 49 1.65 1.85 9.04
CA THR A 49 0.83 1.95 10.23
C THR A 49 1.63 2.28 11.48
N GLY A 50 2.94 2.09 11.45
CA GLY A 50 3.83 2.16 12.60
C GLY A 50 3.62 1.02 13.60
N THR A 51 2.82 0.01 13.24
CA THR A 51 2.55 -1.13 14.11
C THR A 51 3.60 -2.23 13.92
N SER A 52 3.69 -3.10 14.91
CA SER A 52 4.51 -4.30 14.83
C SER A 52 3.82 -5.46 15.52
N ILE A 53 4.03 -6.67 15.02
CA ILE A 53 3.65 -7.91 15.67
C ILE A 53 4.90 -8.71 16.04
N GLU A 54 4.81 -9.48 17.12
CA GLU A 54 5.85 -10.43 17.49
C GLU A 54 5.85 -11.61 16.50
N ASN A 55 7.03 -12.02 16.08
CA ASN A 55 7.28 -13.19 15.27
C ASN A 55 8.03 -14.21 16.14
N PRO A 56 7.35 -15.21 16.74
CA PRO A 56 7.91 -16.09 17.77
C PRO A 56 8.94 -17.12 17.27
N GLY A 57 9.76 -16.79 16.26
CA GLY A 57 10.78 -17.68 15.71
C GLY A 57 10.26 -18.66 14.64
N ILE A 58 9.08 -18.39 14.10
CA ILE A 58 8.59 -18.98 12.84
C ILE A 58 9.46 -18.40 11.72
N GLY A 59 10.18 -19.24 10.98
CA GLY A 59 11.24 -18.85 10.05
C GLY A 59 10.81 -17.81 9.00
N LEU A 60 11.78 -17.20 8.30
CA LEU A 60 11.56 -16.02 7.44
C LEU A 60 10.34 -16.16 6.50
N LYS A 61 10.18 -17.32 5.85
CA LYS A 61 9.02 -17.57 4.98
C LYS A 61 7.67 -17.38 5.69
N GLN A 62 7.51 -17.97 6.88
CA GLN A 62 6.27 -17.87 7.65
C GLN A 62 6.04 -16.45 8.14
N ALA A 63 7.11 -15.75 8.54
CA ALA A 63 7.03 -14.34 8.92
C ALA A 63 6.53 -13.46 7.77
N VAL A 64 7.03 -13.69 6.55
CA VAL A 64 6.58 -12.98 5.35
C VAL A 64 5.12 -13.31 5.04
N GLU A 65 4.74 -14.59 5.05
CA GLU A 65 3.38 -15.03 4.76
C GLU A 65 2.37 -14.47 5.78
N GLU A 66 2.71 -14.45 7.07
CA GLU A 66 1.87 -13.86 8.11
C GLU A 66 1.76 -12.35 7.94
N GLY A 67 2.89 -11.65 7.77
CA GLY A 67 2.91 -10.20 7.57
C GLY A 67 2.07 -9.78 6.36
N ILE A 68 2.19 -10.49 5.23
CA ILE A 68 1.40 -10.20 4.03
C ILE A 68 -0.09 -10.48 4.27
N ARG A 69 -0.44 -11.57 4.97
CA ARG A 69 -1.83 -11.87 5.30
C ARG A 69 -2.46 -10.77 6.15
N THR A 70 -1.76 -10.33 7.20
CA THR A 70 -2.19 -9.22 8.04
C THR A 70 -2.34 -7.94 7.20
N LEU A 71 -1.32 -7.58 6.41
CA LEU A 71 -1.34 -6.37 5.60
C LEU A 71 -2.49 -6.37 4.59
N SER A 72 -2.68 -7.47 3.84
CA SER A 72 -3.75 -7.61 2.86
C SER A 72 -5.13 -7.40 3.48
N SER A 73 -5.35 -7.84 4.72
CA SER A 73 -6.61 -7.62 5.44
C SER A 73 -6.84 -6.16 5.86
N GLU A 74 -5.78 -5.36 5.98
CA GLU A 74 -5.85 -3.94 6.31
C GLU A 74 -5.92 -3.04 5.06
N GLU A 75 -5.46 -3.53 3.90
CA GLU A 75 -5.42 -2.79 2.66
C GLU A 75 -6.80 -2.51 2.07
N TYR A 76 -7.65 -3.54 2.01
CA TYR A 76 -8.94 -3.52 1.34
C TYR A 76 -10.07 -3.95 2.27
N ASP A 77 -11.05 -3.06 2.48
CA ASP A 77 -12.20 -3.27 3.35
C ASP A 77 -13.50 -2.83 2.62
N PRO A 78 -14.09 -3.72 1.81
CA PRO A 78 -15.30 -3.40 1.04
C PRO A 78 -16.52 -3.23 1.96
N GLN A 79 -16.52 -3.87 3.13
CA GLN A 79 -17.60 -3.77 4.10
C GLN A 79 -17.65 -2.36 4.70
N LEU A 80 -16.50 -1.82 5.12
CA LEU A 80 -16.40 -0.44 5.60
C LEU A 80 -16.80 0.57 4.51
N ALA A 81 -16.37 0.37 3.27
CA ALA A 81 -16.74 1.24 2.15
C ALA A 81 -18.25 1.24 1.90
N MET A 82 -18.86 0.05 1.92
CA MET A 82 -20.32 -0.13 1.84
C MET A 82 -21.05 0.61 2.97
N GLU A 83 -20.58 0.51 4.22
CA GLU A 83 -21.15 1.23 5.36
C GLU A 83 -21.10 2.74 5.17
N MET A 84 -19.98 3.26 4.67
CA MET A 84 -19.81 4.69 4.35
C MET A 84 -20.72 5.17 3.21
N LEU A 85 -21.19 4.25 2.37
CA LEU A 85 -22.11 4.50 1.28
C LEU A 85 -23.54 4.07 1.63
N ALA A 86 -23.89 4.14 2.92
CA ALA A 86 -25.22 3.81 3.45
C ALA A 86 -25.70 2.39 3.10
N GLY A 87 -24.76 1.45 2.95
CA GLY A 87 -25.03 0.06 2.61
C GLY A 87 -25.46 -0.16 1.16
N SER A 88 -25.22 0.79 0.24
CA SER A 88 -25.64 0.69 -1.16
C SER A 88 -24.61 0.00 -2.06
N PRO A 89 -24.88 -1.21 -2.58
CA PRO A 89 -23.97 -1.90 -3.50
C PRO A 89 -23.78 -1.16 -4.82
N GLU A 90 -24.82 -0.43 -5.26
CA GLU A 90 -24.76 0.36 -6.48
C GLU A 90 -23.80 1.55 -6.34
N LEU A 91 -23.87 2.27 -5.22
CA LEU A 91 -22.94 3.37 -4.95
C LEU A 91 -21.51 2.86 -4.82
N PHE A 92 -21.31 1.70 -4.20
CA PHE A 92 -19.99 1.10 -4.05
C PHE A 92 -19.38 0.72 -5.41
N ARG A 93 -20.14 0.02 -6.27
CA ARG A 93 -19.69 -0.28 -7.64
C ARG A 93 -19.39 0.98 -8.44
N ASN A 94 -20.23 2.01 -8.31
CA ASN A 94 -20.00 3.26 -9.00
C ASN A 94 -18.73 3.97 -8.48
N ALA A 95 -18.45 3.91 -7.17
CA ALA A 95 -17.22 4.43 -6.59
C ALA A 95 -15.98 3.70 -7.11
N GLN A 96 -16.00 2.37 -7.22
CA GLN A 96 -14.91 1.58 -7.81
C GLN A 96 -14.69 1.92 -9.29
N ARG A 97 -15.77 2.06 -10.09
CA ARG A 97 -15.69 2.48 -11.49
C ARG A 97 -15.11 3.88 -11.65
N LEU A 98 -15.56 4.83 -10.84
CA LEU A 98 -15.02 6.19 -10.84
C LEU A 98 -13.55 6.19 -10.43
N TYR A 99 -13.17 5.40 -9.42
CA TYR A 99 -11.77 5.26 -9.02
C TYR A 99 -10.91 4.74 -10.19
N ALA A 100 -11.35 3.66 -10.84
CA ALA A 100 -10.61 3.05 -11.93
C ALA A 100 -10.48 3.95 -13.17
N SER A 101 -11.52 4.75 -13.46
CA SER A 101 -11.51 5.67 -14.61
C SER A 101 -10.70 6.94 -14.33
N GLU A 102 -10.80 7.53 -13.15
CA GLU A 102 -10.12 8.80 -12.80
C GLU A 102 -8.65 8.62 -12.43
N TYR A 103 -8.29 7.44 -11.89
CA TYR A 103 -6.96 7.18 -11.37
C TYR A 103 -6.26 6.00 -12.07
N GLY A 104 -6.80 5.47 -13.17
CA GLY A 104 -6.17 4.37 -13.91
C GLY A 104 -4.76 4.69 -14.44
N ASP A 105 -4.44 5.97 -14.63
CA ASP A 105 -3.14 6.49 -15.07
C ASP A 105 -2.32 7.11 -13.94
N LEU A 106 -2.75 6.95 -12.67
CA LEU A 106 -2.18 7.67 -11.54
C LEU A 106 -0.69 7.41 -11.39
N SER A 107 -0.24 6.15 -11.51
CA SER A 107 1.17 5.79 -11.36
C SER A 107 2.07 6.50 -12.36
N GLU A 108 1.66 6.56 -13.64
CA GLU A 108 2.40 7.27 -14.69
C GLU A 108 2.50 8.77 -14.37
N ARG A 109 1.38 9.39 -14.02
CA ARG A 109 1.32 10.81 -13.66
C ARG A 109 2.15 11.13 -12.43
N PHE A 110 2.12 10.28 -11.41
CA PHE A 110 2.89 10.49 -10.18
C PHE A 110 4.39 10.40 -10.43
N GLU A 111 4.83 9.44 -11.24
CA GLU A 111 6.24 9.29 -11.65
C GLU A 111 6.72 10.47 -12.51
N GLU A 112 5.88 10.97 -13.42
CA GLU A 112 6.20 12.15 -14.21
C GLU A 112 6.42 13.38 -13.31
N LEU A 113 5.49 13.64 -12.38
CA LEU A 113 5.61 14.75 -11.42
C LEU A 113 6.85 14.58 -10.52
N PHE A 114 7.13 13.35 -10.08
CA PHE A 114 8.32 13.05 -9.28
C PHE A 114 9.61 13.35 -10.03
N SER A 115 9.69 12.96 -11.31
CA SER A 115 10.86 13.23 -12.16
C SER A 115 11.14 14.74 -12.34
N ARG A 116 10.07 15.54 -12.36
CA ARG A 116 10.11 17.01 -12.46
C ARG A 116 10.24 17.72 -11.11
N ARG A 117 10.21 16.96 -10.00
CA ARG A 117 10.21 17.47 -8.61
C ARG A 117 9.02 18.39 -8.32
N GLU A 118 7.89 18.14 -8.94
CA GLU A 118 6.63 18.88 -8.78
C GLU A 118 5.86 18.38 -7.55
N PHE A 119 6.43 18.56 -6.35
CA PHE A 119 5.90 18.00 -5.10
C PHE A 119 4.56 18.61 -4.66
N SER A 120 4.27 19.85 -5.08
CA SER A 120 2.99 20.51 -4.79
C SER A 120 1.84 19.81 -5.53
N GLU A 121 2.07 19.45 -6.78
CA GLU A 121 1.16 18.76 -7.68
C GLU A 121 0.98 17.30 -7.24
N MET A 122 2.08 16.61 -6.87
CA MET A 122 2.01 15.28 -6.26
C MET A 122 1.15 15.28 -5.00
N ARG A 123 1.31 16.31 -4.14
CA ARG A 123 0.54 16.45 -2.91
C ARG A 123 -0.95 16.65 -3.22
N ALA A 124 -1.27 17.49 -4.19
CA ALA A 124 -2.66 17.70 -4.61
C ALA A 124 -3.29 16.42 -5.16
N LEU A 125 -2.51 15.60 -5.88
CA LEU A 125 -2.96 14.33 -6.43
C LEU A 125 -3.16 13.26 -5.33
N ALA A 126 -2.21 13.15 -4.40
CA ALA A 126 -2.35 12.30 -3.21
C ALA A 126 -3.58 12.68 -2.37
N HIS A 127 -3.87 13.98 -2.22
CA HIS A 127 -5.05 14.48 -1.53
C HIS A 127 -6.37 14.02 -2.17
N LYS A 128 -6.45 14.05 -3.50
CA LYS A 128 -7.62 13.57 -4.24
C LYS A 128 -7.79 12.07 -4.04
N VAL A 129 -6.71 11.30 -4.18
CA VAL A 129 -6.73 9.84 -3.98
C VAL A 129 -7.14 9.49 -2.56
N LYS A 130 -6.64 10.19 -1.54
CA LYS A 130 -7.06 10.02 -0.15
C LYS A 130 -8.57 10.12 0.02
N GLY A 131 -9.19 11.12 -0.62
CA GLY A 131 -10.64 11.35 -0.54
C GLY A 131 -11.45 10.21 -1.18
N TYR A 132 -10.97 9.63 -2.27
CA TYR A 132 -11.68 8.59 -3.01
C TYR A 132 -11.40 7.16 -2.53
N ALA A 133 -10.17 6.88 -2.07
CA ALA A 133 -9.70 5.53 -1.76
C ALA A 133 -10.62 4.81 -0.78
N LEU A 134 -11.11 5.51 0.23
CA LEU A 134 -11.97 4.94 1.27
C LEU A 134 -13.32 4.47 0.74
N TYR A 135 -13.93 5.20 -0.21
CA TYR A 135 -15.19 4.80 -0.86
C TYR A 135 -15.03 3.62 -1.81
N ALA A 136 -13.80 3.36 -2.27
CA ALA A 136 -13.47 2.20 -3.08
C ALA A 136 -12.94 1.02 -2.23
N GLY A 137 -12.90 1.13 -0.89
CA GLY A 137 -12.40 0.07 0.01
C GLY A 137 -10.91 0.15 0.35
N GLY A 138 -10.15 1.08 -0.22
CA GLY A 138 -8.71 1.26 0.01
C GLY A 138 -8.36 1.93 1.35
N LYS A 139 -8.57 1.21 2.44
CA LYS A 139 -8.36 1.71 3.81
C LYS A 139 -6.90 2.12 4.08
N LEU A 140 -5.94 1.24 3.78
CA LEU A 140 -4.53 1.57 4.00
C LEU A 140 -4.03 2.65 3.03
N LEU A 141 -4.52 2.65 1.78
CA LEU A 141 -4.19 3.68 0.80
C LEU A 141 -4.60 5.07 1.28
N GLN A 142 -5.80 5.21 1.86
CA GLN A 142 -6.26 6.47 2.44
C GLN A 142 -5.28 6.98 3.52
N LYS A 143 -4.81 6.09 4.40
CA LYS A 143 -3.86 6.45 5.46
C LYS A 143 -2.51 6.87 4.89
N VAL A 144 -1.95 6.08 3.97
CA VAL A 144 -0.65 6.35 3.34
C VAL A 144 -0.68 7.62 2.49
N ALA A 145 -1.79 7.89 1.79
CA ALA A 145 -1.97 9.14 1.05
C ALA A 145 -1.90 10.36 1.99
N GLY A 146 -2.46 10.28 3.20
CA GLY A 146 -2.36 11.33 4.21
C GLY A 146 -0.93 11.52 4.75
N ILE A 147 -0.18 10.43 4.93
CA ILE A 147 1.25 10.49 5.30
C ILE A 147 2.04 11.18 4.18
N LEU A 148 1.88 10.71 2.93
CA LEU A 148 2.57 11.25 1.77
C LEU A 148 2.24 12.73 1.52
N GLU A 149 1.00 13.16 1.73
CA GLU A 149 0.64 14.59 1.67
C GLU A 149 1.43 15.46 2.66
N THR A 150 1.69 14.92 3.86
CA THR A 150 2.45 15.60 4.90
C THR A 150 3.93 15.63 4.55
N GLU A 151 4.47 14.51 4.06
CA GLU A 151 5.85 14.43 3.60
C GLU A 151 6.15 15.39 2.45
N LEU A 152 5.29 15.41 1.43
CA LEU A 152 5.47 16.27 0.25
C LEU A 152 5.42 17.75 0.60
N LYS A 153 4.68 18.14 1.64
CA LYS A 153 4.70 19.51 2.18
C LYS A 153 6.07 19.90 2.73
N GLU A 154 6.83 18.92 3.21
CA GLU A 154 8.18 19.08 3.76
C GLU A 154 9.29 18.73 2.75
N ASN A 155 8.96 18.55 1.46
CA ASN A 155 9.86 18.04 0.41
C ASN A 155 10.44 16.64 0.70
N LYS A 156 9.74 15.85 1.51
CA LYS A 156 10.02 14.42 1.74
C LYS A 156 9.09 13.56 0.89
N HIS A 157 9.47 12.30 0.69
CA HIS A 157 8.76 11.38 -0.21
C HIS A 157 9.02 9.92 0.18
N GLY A 158 9.28 9.64 1.45
CA GLY A 158 9.64 8.29 1.92
C GLY A 158 8.56 7.24 1.70
N HIS A 159 7.31 7.65 1.44
CA HIS A 159 6.18 6.74 1.22
C HIS A 159 5.64 6.73 -0.22
N TYR A 160 6.26 7.43 -1.19
CA TYR A 160 5.64 7.57 -2.52
C TYR A 160 5.53 6.22 -3.24
N ARG A 161 6.54 5.34 -3.15
CA ARG A 161 6.48 4.03 -3.82
C ARG A 161 5.46 3.12 -3.17
N HIS A 162 5.33 3.21 -1.85
CA HIS A 162 4.31 2.48 -1.11
C HIS A 162 2.90 2.93 -1.51
N PHE A 163 2.67 4.25 -1.59
CA PHE A 163 1.42 4.82 -2.10
C PHE A 163 1.06 4.27 -3.48
N LEU A 164 2.01 4.23 -4.41
CA LEU A 164 1.77 3.69 -5.76
C LEU A 164 1.45 2.19 -5.74
N ARG A 165 2.17 1.38 -4.96
CA ARG A 165 1.86 -0.07 -4.86
C ARG A 165 0.46 -0.32 -4.28
N LEU A 166 0.05 0.46 -3.28
CA LEU A 166 -1.29 0.38 -2.69
C LEU A 166 -2.36 0.80 -3.69
N HIS A 167 -2.12 1.87 -4.46
CA HIS A 167 -2.99 2.30 -5.54
C HIS A 167 -3.18 1.18 -6.58
N GLU A 168 -2.09 0.58 -7.07
CA GLU A 168 -2.14 -0.49 -8.07
C GLU A 168 -2.91 -1.72 -7.56
N ARG A 169 -2.76 -2.06 -6.27
CA ARG A 169 -3.53 -3.15 -5.64
C ARG A 169 -5.01 -2.81 -5.57
N LEU A 170 -5.38 -1.59 -5.14
CA LEU A 170 -6.78 -1.15 -5.13
C LEU A 170 -7.39 -1.08 -6.54
N LEU A 171 -6.63 -0.60 -7.53
CA LEU A 171 -7.05 -0.54 -8.92
C LEU A 171 -7.37 -1.94 -9.44
N ALA A 172 -6.56 -2.94 -9.10
CA ALA A 172 -6.81 -4.33 -9.46
C ALA A 172 -8.13 -4.85 -8.85
N HIS A 173 -8.44 -4.52 -7.59
CA HIS A 173 -9.74 -4.85 -6.98
C HIS A 173 -10.91 -4.20 -7.73
N CYS A 174 -10.79 -2.91 -8.07
CA CYS A 174 -11.82 -2.18 -8.80
C CYS A 174 -12.05 -2.75 -10.22
N GLN A 175 -11.01 -3.28 -10.86
CA GLN A 175 -11.10 -3.83 -12.22
C GLN A 175 -11.67 -5.26 -12.25
N VAL A 176 -11.35 -6.12 -11.28
CA VAL A 176 -11.84 -7.52 -11.24
C VAL A 176 -13.37 -7.56 -11.11
N GLU A 177 -13.96 -6.69 -10.28
CA GLU A 177 -15.41 -6.66 -10.08
C GLU A 177 -16.17 -6.12 -11.31
N ASN A 178 -15.53 -5.31 -12.16
CA ASN A 178 -16.11 -4.83 -13.42
C ASN A 178 -16.13 -5.89 -14.54
N VAL A 179 -15.37 -7.00 -14.41
CA VAL A 179 -15.28 -8.06 -15.43
C VAL A 179 -16.35 -9.14 -15.24
N GLN A 180 -16.89 -9.33 -14.04
CA GLN A 180 -17.90 -10.36 -13.76
C GLN A 180 -19.31 -10.05 -14.32
N GLU A 181 -19.50 -8.90 -14.98
CA GLU A 181 -20.79 -8.45 -15.56
C GLU A 181 -20.85 -8.49 -17.10
N ASN A 182 -19.88 -9.10 -17.80
CA ASN A 182 -19.93 -9.31 -19.27
C ASN A 182 -20.26 -10.75 -19.67
#